data_AF-A0A357XZZ1-F1
#
_entry.id   AF-A0A357XZZ1-F1
#
_cell.length_a   1.000
_cell.length_b   1.000
_cell.length_c   1.000
_cell.angle_alpha   90.00
_cell.angle_beta   90.00
_cell.angle_gamma   90.00
#
_symmetry.space_group_name_H-M   'P 1'
#
loop_
_entity.id
_entity.type
_entity.pdbx_description
1 polymer ?
#
loop_
_entity_poly.entity_id
_entity_poly.type
_entity_poly.pdbx_seq_one_letter_code
_entity_poly.pdbx_strand_id
1 'polypeptide(L)'
;VWIVITDDGRGLNKEKILSKAIEKGLVGGEARDWPDERIFKLVFEPGFSTADKITDISGRGVGMDVVKRNIEKLNGRIDVQSRANQGSTFTLRIPLTLAIVDAMLVRVGTGRYMIPTLAIRESLVPTMSQVTIMPDGKEVLRLREEMVPVIRLYDVFGREPSSDKLKDGVLMVAEDGGRSFAFFVDEIIGQQQTVIKGLPESVGKVNGFSGCTILGDGTVSLIVDVGVVSQMAGSYAADPVNKAAAWCDEEQAETVEEYGLPVGFDSGNVSFEDLEMHVG
;
A
#
# COMPACT_ATOMS: atom_id res chain seq x y z
N VAL A 1 -10.70 9.16 15.79
CA VAL A 1 -12.08 9.61 15.48
C VAL A 1 -13.05 8.48 15.75
N TRP A 2 -14.19 8.81 16.35
CA TRP A 2 -15.31 7.88 16.53
C TRP A 2 -16.50 8.44 15.77
N ILE A 3 -17.09 7.63 14.90
CA ILE A 3 -18.30 7.98 14.15
C ILE A 3 -19.36 6.95 14.54
N VAL A 4 -20.50 7.43 15.02
CA VAL A 4 -21.63 6.59 15.44
C VAL A 4 -22.82 6.93 14.56
N ILE A 5 -23.39 5.90 13.94
CA ILE A 5 -24.55 6.02 13.05
C ILE A 5 -25.66 5.16 13.66
N THR A 6 -26.78 5.79 14.00
CA THR A 6 -27.91 5.12 14.65
C THR A 6 -29.18 5.34 13.84
N ASP A 7 -29.97 4.28 13.67
CA ASP A 7 -31.34 4.32 13.17
C ASP A 7 -32.32 3.78 14.22
N ASP A 8 -33.60 4.08 14.07
CA ASP A 8 -34.73 3.62 14.90
C ASP A 8 -35.63 2.62 14.15
N GLY A 9 -35.09 1.97 13.11
CA GLY A 9 -35.84 1.06 12.25
C GLY A 9 -36.11 -0.31 12.88
N ARG A 10 -36.40 -1.29 12.01
CA ARG A 10 -36.73 -2.66 12.45
C ARG A 10 -35.57 -3.43 13.09
N GLY A 11 -34.34 -2.93 12.99
CA GLY A 11 -33.14 -3.66 13.38
C GLY A 11 -32.74 -4.78 12.41
N LEU A 12 -31.65 -5.45 12.71
CA LEU A 12 -31.13 -6.59 11.97
C LEU A 12 -31.93 -7.85 12.33
N ASN A 13 -32.34 -8.59 11.30
CA ASN A 13 -33.04 -9.85 11.48
C ASN A 13 -32.03 -10.99 11.70
N LYS A 14 -31.84 -11.39 12.96
CA LYS A 14 -30.90 -12.42 13.40
C LYS A 14 -31.11 -13.74 12.67
N GLU A 15 -32.35 -14.22 12.61
CA GLU A 15 -32.70 -15.51 12.02
C GLU A 15 -32.40 -15.54 10.52
N LYS A 16 -32.66 -14.43 9.82
CA LYS A 16 -32.38 -14.28 8.39
C LYS A 16 -30.89 -14.20 8.10
N ILE A 17 -30.11 -13.53 8.97
CA ILE A 17 -28.65 -13.48 8.85
C ILE A 17 -28.07 -14.88 9.05
N LEU A 18 -28.46 -15.55 10.12
CA LEU A 18 -27.94 -16.87 10.47
C LEU A 18 -28.27 -17.92 9.41
N SER A 19 -29.52 -17.98 8.95
CA SER A 19 -29.93 -18.92 7.90
C SER A 19 -29.14 -18.75 6.62
N LYS A 20 -28.97 -17.51 6.14
CA LYS A 20 -28.14 -17.21 4.97
C LYS A 20 -26.65 -17.51 5.18
N ALA A 21 -26.13 -17.30 6.38
CA ALA A 21 -24.73 -17.60 6.69
C ALA A 21 -24.46 -19.12 6.66
N ILE A 22 -25.39 -19.92 7.16
CA ILE A 22 -25.33 -21.39 7.10
C ILE A 22 -25.48 -21.88 5.66
N GLU A 23 -26.46 -21.33 4.91
CA GLU A 23 -26.67 -21.69 3.49
C GLU A 23 -25.43 -21.41 2.63
N LYS A 24 -24.73 -20.31 2.89
CA LYS A 24 -23.47 -19.94 2.21
C LYS A 24 -22.24 -20.69 2.73
N GLY A 25 -22.38 -21.56 3.74
CA GLY A 25 -21.27 -22.29 4.35
C GLY A 25 -20.28 -21.40 5.11
N LEU A 26 -20.66 -20.18 5.48
CA LEU A 26 -19.81 -19.27 6.26
C LEU A 26 -19.68 -19.72 7.72
N VAL A 27 -20.72 -20.38 8.24
CA VAL A 27 -20.79 -20.91 9.60
C VAL A 27 -21.57 -22.23 9.61
N GLY A 28 -21.29 -23.11 10.58
CA GLY A 28 -22.06 -24.34 10.78
C GLY A 28 -23.29 -24.14 11.68
N GLY A 29 -23.97 -25.25 11.97
CA GLY A 29 -25.19 -25.25 12.80
C GLY A 29 -24.97 -24.77 14.24
N GLU A 30 -23.73 -24.87 14.73
CA GLU A 30 -23.29 -24.38 16.04
C GLU A 30 -23.41 -22.86 16.20
N ALA A 31 -23.51 -22.11 15.11
CA ALA A 31 -23.68 -20.66 15.15
C ALA A 31 -25.05 -20.23 15.72
N ARG A 32 -26.00 -21.16 15.90
CA ARG A 32 -27.29 -20.92 16.56
C ARG A 32 -27.13 -20.50 18.03
N ASP A 33 -26.08 -20.99 18.69
CA ASP A 33 -25.80 -20.73 20.10
C ASP A 33 -24.88 -19.51 20.30
N TRP A 34 -24.52 -18.81 19.21
CA TRP A 34 -23.67 -17.63 19.31
C TRP A 34 -24.43 -16.43 19.88
N PRO A 35 -23.72 -15.51 20.58
CA PRO A 35 -24.27 -14.22 20.95
C PRO A 35 -24.73 -13.43 19.73
N ASP A 36 -25.83 -12.69 19.86
CA ASP A 36 -26.44 -11.89 18.78
C ASP A 36 -25.44 -10.96 18.11
N GLU A 37 -24.59 -10.30 18.90
CA GLU A 37 -23.51 -9.42 18.43
C GLU A 37 -22.57 -10.10 17.45
N ARG A 38 -22.24 -11.38 17.70
CA ARG A 38 -21.38 -12.17 16.81
C ARG A 38 -22.11 -12.53 15.52
N ILE A 39 -23.40 -12.83 15.58
CA ILE A 39 -24.23 -13.11 14.41
C ILE A 39 -24.38 -11.85 13.56
N PHE A 40 -24.61 -10.68 14.18
CA PHE A 40 -24.73 -9.42 13.44
C PHE A 40 -23.45 -9.04 12.70
N LYS A 41 -22.26 -9.40 13.21
CA LYS A 41 -20.99 -9.17 12.51
C LYS A 41 -20.88 -9.90 11.17
N LEU A 42 -21.66 -10.96 10.96
CA LEU A 42 -21.69 -11.69 9.68
C LEU A 42 -22.18 -10.82 8.52
N VAL A 43 -22.87 -9.70 8.80
CA VAL A 43 -23.26 -8.74 7.75
C VAL A 43 -22.06 -8.13 7.03
N PHE A 44 -20.87 -8.16 7.63
CA PHE A 44 -19.64 -7.65 7.03
C PHE A 44 -18.84 -8.70 6.26
N GLU A 45 -19.32 -9.95 6.17
CA GLU A 45 -18.64 -10.99 5.40
C GLU A 45 -18.73 -10.72 3.88
N PRO A 46 -17.67 -11.02 3.11
CA PRO A 46 -17.64 -10.78 1.67
C PRO A 46 -18.85 -11.36 0.94
N GLY A 47 -19.52 -10.53 0.14
CA GLY A 47 -20.70 -10.96 -0.63
C GLY A 47 -21.91 -11.38 0.22
N PHE A 48 -21.94 -11.02 1.50
CA PHE A 48 -23.08 -11.26 2.38
C PHE A 48 -24.18 -10.20 2.16
N SER A 49 -25.42 -10.64 1.95
CA SER A 49 -26.57 -9.75 1.83
C SER A 49 -27.86 -10.46 2.23
N THR A 50 -28.69 -9.78 3.01
CA THR A 50 -30.01 -10.27 3.43
C THR A 50 -31.13 -9.93 2.46
N ALA A 51 -30.87 -9.19 1.37
CA ALA A 51 -31.87 -8.87 0.35
C ALA A 51 -32.29 -10.11 -0.46
N ASP A 52 -33.59 -10.25 -0.75
CA ASP A 52 -34.15 -11.38 -1.52
C ASP A 52 -34.23 -11.06 -3.02
N LYS A 53 -34.19 -9.77 -3.39
CA LYS A 53 -34.11 -9.28 -4.77
C LYS A 53 -33.01 -8.23 -4.85
N ILE A 54 -32.24 -8.27 -5.93
CA ILE A 54 -31.34 -7.18 -6.32
C ILE A 54 -32.28 -6.05 -6.79
N THR A 55 -32.34 -4.94 -6.06
CA THR A 55 -33.13 -3.77 -6.46
C THR A 55 -32.20 -2.69 -6.98
N ASP A 56 -32.46 -2.22 -8.21
CA ASP A 56 -31.63 -1.27 -8.96
C ASP A 56 -31.58 0.16 -8.36
N ILE A 57 -32.25 0.42 -7.24
CA ILE A 57 -32.36 1.78 -6.66
C ILE A 57 -31.15 2.15 -5.77
N SER A 58 -30.34 1.18 -5.32
CA SER A 58 -29.06 1.46 -4.62
C SER A 58 -27.84 1.30 -5.53
N GLY A 59 -27.98 1.62 -6.83
CA GLY A 59 -27.11 1.33 -7.98
C GLY A 59 -25.62 1.74 -7.94
N ARG A 60 -24.91 1.52 -6.83
CA ARG A 60 -23.44 1.47 -6.74
C ARG A 60 -22.91 0.20 -6.07
N GLY A 61 -23.78 -0.69 -5.58
CA GLY A 61 -23.35 -1.99 -5.04
C GLY A 61 -22.45 -1.90 -3.82
N VAL A 62 -22.67 -0.94 -2.91
CA VAL A 62 -21.86 -0.79 -1.71
C VAL A 62 -22.36 -1.76 -0.64
N GLY A 63 -21.84 -2.99 -0.67
CA GLY A 63 -22.06 -3.99 0.37
C GLY A 63 -21.38 -3.60 1.69
N MET A 64 -21.86 -4.17 2.80
CA MET A 64 -21.27 -3.93 4.12
C MET A 64 -19.85 -4.50 4.23
N ASP A 65 -19.50 -5.46 3.40
CA ASP A 65 -18.14 -5.95 3.20
C ASP A 65 -17.21 -4.90 2.56
N VAL A 66 -17.73 -4.09 1.63
CA VAL A 66 -16.98 -2.97 1.03
C VAL A 66 -16.72 -1.89 2.07
N VAL A 67 -17.71 -1.57 2.90
CA VAL A 67 -17.55 -0.60 3.99
C VAL A 67 -16.52 -1.08 5.00
N LYS A 68 -16.62 -2.33 5.50
CA LYS A 68 -15.62 -2.90 6.42
C LYS A 68 -14.21 -2.80 5.86
N ARG A 69 -14.02 -3.23 4.61
CA ARG A 69 -12.71 -3.19 3.93
C ARG A 69 -12.15 -1.78 3.81
N ASN A 70 -12.99 -0.79 3.49
CA ASN A 70 -12.56 0.61 3.41
C ASN A 70 -12.16 1.17 4.78
N ILE A 71 -12.86 0.79 5.85
CA ILE A 71 -12.51 1.17 7.21
C ILE A 71 -11.21 0.49 7.67
N GLU A 72 -11.03 -0.79 7.35
CA GLU A 72 -9.80 -1.54 7.68
C GLU A 72 -8.56 -0.98 6.95
N LYS A 73 -8.71 -0.51 5.69
CA LYS A 73 -7.64 0.19 4.96
C LYS A 73 -7.15 1.47 5.64
N LEU A 74 -8.01 2.10 6.45
CA LEU A 74 -7.65 3.28 7.24
C LEU A 74 -7.12 2.89 8.63
N ASN A 75 -6.71 1.64 8.81
CA ASN A 75 -6.38 1.03 10.10
C ASN A 75 -7.49 1.21 11.15
N GLY A 76 -8.74 1.35 10.67
CA GLY A 76 -9.92 1.53 11.47
C GLY A 76 -10.62 0.21 11.79
N ARG A 77 -11.69 0.30 12.59
CA ARG A 77 -12.57 -0.82 12.92
C ARG A 77 -14.02 -0.38 12.84
N ILE A 78 -14.89 -1.27 12.40
CA ILE A 78 -16.35 -1.09 12.41
C ILE A 78 -16.99 -2.15 13.31
N ASP A 79 -18.00 -1.75 14.06
CA ASP A 79 -18.81 -2.63 14.90
C ASP A 79 -20.30 -2.34 14.69
N VAL A 80 -21.15 -3.31 15.01
CA VAL A 80 -22.60 -3.20 14.88
C VAL A 80 -23.31 -3.76 16.11
N GLN A 81 -24.30 -3.01 16.58
CA GLN A 81 -25.26 -3.43 17.57
C GLN A 81 -26.65 -3.23 17.01
N SER A 82 -27.56 -4.15 17.27
CA SER A 82 -28.94 -4.01 16.81
C SER A 82 -29.90 -4.69 17.77
N ARG A 83 -31.12 -4.14 17.85
CA ARG A 83 -32.23 -4.72 18.59
C ARG A 83 -33.45 -4.72 17.69
N ALA A 84 -34.18 -5.83 17.67
CA ALA A 84 -35.40 -5.95 16.88
C ALA A 84 -36.40 -4.85 17.28
N ASN A 85 -36.94 -4.16 16.27
CA ASN A 85 -37.89 -3.04 16.39
C ASN A 85 -37.38 -1.83 17.21
N GLN A 86 -36.08 -1.71 17.42
CA GLN A 86 -35.44 -0.58 18.12
C GLN A 86 -34.29 0.02 17.30
N GLY A 87 -34.09 -0.45 16.07
CA GLY A 87 -33.06 0.03 15.16
C GLY A 87 -31.70 -0.63 15.33
N SER A 88 -30.69 0.03 14.75
CA SER A 88 -29.30 -0.45 14.72
C SER A 88 -28.33 0.71 14.94
N THR A 89 -27.18 0.39 15.54
CA THR A 89 -26.09 1.33 15.79
C THR A 89 -24.80 0.77 15.19
N PHE A 90 -24.21 1.49 14.25
CA PHE A 90 -22.90 1.22 13.69
C PHE A 90 -21.86 2.15 14.33
N THR A 91 -20.78 1.58 14.86
CA THR A 91 -19.69 2.34 15.48
C THR A 91 -18.41 2.15 14.68
N LEU A 92 -17.91 3.24 14.11
CA LEU A 92 -16.65 3.27 13.36
C LEU A 92 -15.59 3.94 14.22
N ARG A 93 -14.44 3.27 14.37
CA ARG A 93 -13.26 3.78 15.07
C ARG A 93 -12.13 3.90 14.05
N ILE A 94 -11.73 5.12 13.73
CA ILE A 94 -10.63 5.39 12.81
C ILE A 94 -9.53 6.10 13.61
N PRO A 95 -8.26 5.67 13.57
CA PRO A 95 -7.17 6.41 14.19
C PRO A 95 -7.17 7.88 13.76
N LEU A 96 -7.05 8.82 14.71
CA LEU A 96 -6.91 10.26 14.40
C LEU A 96 -5.44 10.65 14.18
N THR A 97 -4.52 9.70 14.32
CA THR A 97 -3.09 9.97 14.31
C THR A 97 -2.51 9.81 12.92
N LEU A 98 -1.65 10.75 12.55
CA LEU A 98 -0.61 10.55 11.54
C LEU A 98 0.11 9.25 11.87
N ALA A 99 0.02 8.24 11.00
CA ALA A 99 0.70 6.98 11.22
C ALA A 99 2.19 7.21 10.97
N ILE A 100 2.99 7.15 12.04
CA ILE A 100 4.44 7.22 11.92
C ILE A 100 4.92 5.83 11.52
N VAL A 101 5.73 5.77 10.47
CA VAL A 101 6.33 4.56 9.94
C VAL A 101 7.84 4.74 9.94
N ASP A 102 8.54 3.77 10.51
CA ASP A 102 9.99 3.62 10.33
C ASP A 102 10.25 2.97 8.97
N ALA A 103 10.97 3.65 8.09
CA ALA A 103 11.29 3.13 6.78
C ALA A 103 12.71 3.51 6.32
N MET A 104 13.27 2.66 5.46
CA MET A 104 14.50 2.93 4.73
C MET A 104 14.18 3.77 3.50
N LEU A 105 14.77 4.95 3.42
CA LEU A 105 14.78 5.78 2.22
C LEU A 105 15.81 5.23 1.24
N VAL A 106 15.35 4.85 0.07
CA VAL A 106 16.15 4.24 -0.99
C VAL A 106 15.99 5.01 -2.29
N ARG A 107 16.99 4.90 -3.15
CA ARG A 107 16.96 5.46 -4.49
C ARG A 107 16.78 4.34 -5.51
N VAL A 108 15.87 4.57 -6.45
CA VAL A 108 15.63 3.71 -7.62
C VAL A 108 15.55 4.62 -8.86
N GLY A 109 16.57 4.56 -9.72
CA GLY A 109 16.83 5.53 -10.76
C GLY A 109 17.05 6.92 -10.16
N THR A 110 16.26 7.90 -10.63
CA THR A 110 16.19 9.25 -10.08
C THR A 110 15.17 9.40 -8.93
N GLY A 111 14.31 8.40 -8.72
CA GLY A 111 13.24 8.45 -7.73
C GLY A 111 13.67 8.01 -6.34
N ARG A 112 13.02 8.58 -5.32
CA ARG A 112 13.21 8.21 -3.90
C ARG A 112 11.97 7.51 -3.35
N TYR A 113 12.18 6.35 -2.74
CA TYR A 113 11.12 5.49 -2.23
C TYR A 113 11.40 5.09 -0.78
N MET A 114 10.36 4.77 -0.03
CA MET A 114 10.49 4.32 1.34
C MET A 114 10.04 2.87 1.47
N ILE A 115 10.93 2.01 1.99
CA ILE A 115 10.61 0.61 2.26
C ILE A 115 10.47 0.45 3.78
N PRO A 116 9.31 -0.02 4.29
CA PRO A 116 9.10 -0.21 5.72
C PRO A 116 10.21 -1.06 6.36
N THR A 117 10.87 -0.52 7.38
CA THR A 117 11.99 -1.21 8.05
C THR A 117 11.55 -2.53 8.66
N LEU A 118 10.29 -2.63 9.10
CA LEU A 118 9.72 -3.85 9.65
C LEU A 118 9.74 -5.03 8.68
N ALA A 119 9.66 -4.76 7.37
CA ALA A 119 9.71 -5.80 6.36
C ALA A 119 11.14 -6.18 5.97
N ILE A 120 12.16 -5.41 6.36
CA ILE A 120 13.55 -5.59 5.95
C ILE A 120 14.28 -6.45 6.99
N ARG A 121 14.82 -7.58 6.54
CA ARG A 121 15.65 -8.48 7.35
C ARG A 121 17.11 -8.04 7.40
N GLU A 122 17.70 -7.77 6.23
CA GLU A 122 19.09 -7.34 6.09
C GLU A 122 19.30 -6.64 4.75
N SER A 123 20.38 -5.86 4.62
CA SER A 123 20.82 -5.29 3.36
C SER A 123 22.28 -5.65 3.10
N LEU A 124 22.63 -5.89 1.83
CA LEU A 124 23.97 -6.28 1.43
C LEU A 124 24.27 -5.87 -0.01
N VAL A 125 25.53 -5.57 -0.28
CA VAL A 125 26.03 -5.46 -1.66
C VAL A 125 26.37 -6.87 -2.14
N PRO A 126 25.74 -7.38 -3.20
CA PRO A 126 25.98 -8.75 -3.64
C PRO A 126 27.37 -8.90 -4.27
N THR A 127 28.03 -10.01 -3.96
CA THR A 127 29.14 -10.49 -4.76
C THR A 127 28.62 -11.34 -5.93
N MET A 128 29.34 -11.36 -7.06
CA MET A 128 28.91 -12.12 -8.24
C MET A 128 28.75 -13.63 -8.01
N SER A 129 29.39 -14.19 -6.98
CA SER A 129 29.24 -15.60 -6.60
C SER A 129 27.97 -15.88 -5.79
N GLN A 130 27.32 -14.85 -5.25
CA GLN A 130 26.09 -14.98 -4.46
C GLN A 130 24.84 -14.93 -5.32
N VAL A 131 24.89 -14.44 -6.56
CA VAL A 131 23.71 -14.34 -7.42
C VAL A 131 23.79 -15.33 -8.58
N THR A 132 22.74 -16.13 -8.74
CA THR A 132 22.59 -17.10 -9.83
C THR A 132 21.45 -16.66 -10.74
N ILE A 133 21.69 -16.67 -12.05
CA ILE A 133 20.64 -16.45 -13.06
C ILE A 133 20.09 -17.82 -13.45
N MET A 134 18.77 -17.98 -13.30
CA MET A 134 18.02 -19.19 -13.63
C MET A 134 17.74 -19.27 -15.14
N PRO A 135 17.41 -20.45 -15.69
CA PRO A 135 17.11 -20.61 -17.13
C PRO A 135 15.94 -19.77 -17.64
N ASP A 136 15.01 -19.37 -16.75
CA ASP A 136 13.88 -18.49 -17.06
C ASP A 136 14.26 -16.99 -16.98
N GLY A 137 15.54 -16.68 -16.79
CA GLY A 137 16.07 -15.31 -16.69
C GLY A 137 15.94 -14.69 -15.30
N LYS A 138 15.36 -15.39 -14.32
CA LYS A 138 15.21 -14.84 -12.97
C LYS A 138 16.50 -14.92 -12.17
N GLU A 139 16.73 -13.89 -11.36
CA GLU A 139 17.89 -13.81 -10.48
C GLU A 139 17.55 -14.36 -9.09
N VAL A 140 18.46 -15.16 -8.53
CA VAL A 140 18.32 -15.73 -7.19
C VAL A 140 19.58 -15.46 -6.39
N LEU A 141 19.42 -14.81 -5.24
CA LEU A 141 20.44 -14.57 -4.25
C LEU A 141 20.58 -15.80 -3.34
N ARG A 142 21.76 -16.39 -3.30
CA ARG A 142 22.14 -17.38 -2.28
C ARG A 142 22.57 -16.66 -1.02
N LEU A 143 21.68 -16.65 -0.03
CA LEU A 143 21.89 -16.05 1.27
C LEU A 143 22.07 -17.14 2.32
N ARG A 144 23.34 -17.46 2.61
CA ARG A 144 23.72 -18.63 3.44
C ARG A 144 23.21 -19.94 2.79
N GLU A 145 22.24 -20.59 3.42
CA GLU A 145 21.60 -21.82 2.91
C GLU A 145 20.25 -21.56 2.24
N GLU A 146 19.82 -20.30 2.17
CA GLU A 146 18.54 -19.89 1.59
C GLU A 146 18.71 -19.36 0.16
N MET A 147 17.75 -19.67 -0.71
CA MET A 147 17.66 -19.14 -2.07
C MET A 147 16.56 -18.10 -2.12
N VAL A 148 16.95 -16.84 -2.27
CA VAL A 148 16.07 -15.67 -2.17
C VAL A 148 15.89 -15.06 -3.56
N PRO A 149 14.68 -14.99 -4.13
CA PRO A 149 14.45 -14.37 -5.43
C PRO A 149 14.79 -12.88 -5.40
N VAL A 150 15.49 -12.40 -6.43
CA VAL A 150 15.82 -10.98 -6.59
C VAL A 150 14.75 -10.30 -7.44
N ILE A 151 14.28 -9.17 -6.97
CA ILE A 151 13.29 -8.31 -7.61
C ILE A 151 13.95 -6.96 -7.86
N ARG A 152 14.08 -6.59 -9.12
CA ARG A 152 14.61 -5.28 -9.51
C ARG A 152 13.50 -4.25 -9.44
N LEU A 153 13.60 -3.32 -8.48
CA LEU A 153 12.50 -2.38 -8.23
C LEU A 153 12.29 -1.42 -9.39
N TYR A 154 13.33 -1.09 -10.16
CA TYR A 154 13.19 -0.24 -11.33
C TYR A 154 12.28 -0.89 -12.40
N ASP A 155 12.31 -2.21 -12.57
CA ASP A 155 11.43 -2.92 -13.50
C ASP A 155 9.97 -2.89 -13.01
N VAL A 156 9.76 -3.08 -11.71
CA VAL A 156 8.41 -3.02 -11.11
C VAL A 156 7.84 -1.61 -11.20
N PHE A 157 8.68 -0.59 -11.03
CA PHE A 157 8.25 0.81 -11.01
C PHE A 157 8.32 1.50 -12.38
N GLY A 158 8.72 0.78 -13.44
CA GLY A 158 8.86 1.35 -14.78
C GLY A 158 9.87 2.49 -14.85
N ARG A 159 10.97 2.41 -14.09
CA ARG A 159 12.01 3.44 -14.02
C ARG A 159 13.25 3.02 -14.80
N GLU A 160 13.95 4.01 -15.34
CA GLU A 160 15.30 3.78 -15.87
C GLU A 160 16.28 3.60 -14.70
N PRO A 161 17.03 2.49 -14.65
CA PRO A 161 18.02 2.26 -13.60
C PRO A 161 19.25 3.16 -13.77
N SER A 162 19.93 3.52 -12.67
CA SER A 162 21.24 4.17 -12.77
C SER A 162 22.34 3.18 -13.18
N SER A 163 22.18 1.91 -12.82
CA SER A 163 23.00 0.79 -13.32
C SER A 163 22.17 -0.49 -13.38
N ASP A 164 22.42 -1.31 -14.41
CA ASP A 164 21.84 -2.65 -14.54
C ASP A 164 22.65 -3.73 -13.80
N LYS A 165 23.84 -3.39 -13.31
CA LYS A 165 24.75 -4.33 -12.64
C LYS A 165 24.46 -4.43 -11.16
N LEU A 166 24.26 -5.65 -10.69
CA LEU A 166 23.97 -5.94 -9.28
C LEU A 166 25.02 -5.43 -8.29
N LYS A 167 26.29 -5.42 -8.70
CA LYS A 167 27.41 -4.94 -7.87
C LYS A 167 27.42 -3.41 -7.64
N ASP A 168 26.68 -2.67 -8.46
CA ASP A 168 26.65 -1.20 -8.41
C ASP A 168 25.47 -0.70 -7.54
N GLY A 169 24.69 -1.61 -6.96
CA GLY A 169 23.57 -1.31 -6.07
C GLY A 169 23.56 -2.17 -4.82
N VAL A 170 22.41 -2.18 -4.15
CA VAL A 170 22.20 -2.86 -2.86
C VAL A 170 21.02 -3.82 -2.98
N LEU A 171 21.17 -5.03 -2.42
CA LEU A 171 20.07 -5.96 -2.21
C LEU A 171 19.52 -5.77 -0.81
N MET A 172 18.24 -5.45 -0.72
CA MET A 172 17.48 -5.37 0.52
C MET A 172 16.61 -6.61 0.66
N VAL A 173 17.01 -7.51 1.55
CA VAL A 173 16.30 -8.74 1.84
C VAL A 173 15.11 -8.40 2.71
N ALA A 174 13.92 -8.70 2.22
CA ALA A 174 12.67 -8.44 2.89
C ALA A 174 11.84 -9.73 3.02
N GLU A 175 10.93 -9.74 3.98
CA GLU A 175 10.06 -10.87 4.28
C GLU A 175 8.59 -10.41 4.33
N ASP A 176 7.73 -11.17 3.66
CA ASP A 176 6.28 -11.03 3.76
C ASP A 176 5.62 -12.41 3.81
N GLY A 177 4.72 -12.62 4.77
CA GLY A 177 3.99 -13.89 4.91
C GLY A 177 4.86 -15.14 5.02
N GLY A 178 6.05 -15.04 5.62
CA GLY A 178 7.02 -16.14 5.74
C GLY A 178 7.80 -16.47 4.46
N ARG A 179 7.73 -15.59 3.45
CA ARG A 179 8.51 -15.70 2.20
C ARG A 179 9.55 -14.58 2.15
N SER A 180 10.79 -14.94 1.85
CA SER A 180 11.88 -14.00 1.63
C SER A 180 12.00 -13.62 0.15
N PHE A 181 12.35 -12.37 -0.13
CA PHE A 181 12.76 -11.86 -1.45
C PHE A 181 13.75 -10.72 -1.25
N ALA A 182 14.52 -10.38 -2.28
CA ALA A 182 15.52 -9.33 -2.24
C ALA A 182 15.20 -8.23 -3.24
N PHE A 183 14.99 -7.00 -2.76
CA PHE A 183 14.84 -5.84 -3.63
C PHE A 183 16.21 -5.31 -4.05
N PHE A 184 16.44 -5.25 -5.36
CA PHE A 184 17.58 -4.50 -5.89
C PHE A 184 17.21 -3.02 -6.02
N VAL A 185 18.00 -2.18 -5.35
CA VAL A 185 17.92 -0.71 -5.36
C VAL A 185 19.28 -0.13 -5.71
N ASP A 186 19.31 1.08 -6.27
CA ASP A 186 20.58 1.74 -6.60
C ASP A 186 21.33 2.14 -5.33
N GLU A 187 20.63 2.60 -4.29
CA GLU A 187 21.26 3.12 -3.08
C GLU A 187 20.32 3.13 -1.87
N ILE A 188 20.87 2.93 -0.68
CA ILE A 188 20.20 3.22 0.59
C ILE A 188 20.67 4.58 1.08
N ILE A 189 19.77 5.56 1.09
CA ILE A 189 20.06 6.92 1.54
C ILE A 189 20.11 6.97 3.08
N GLY A 190 19.21 6.25 3.76
CA GLY A 190 19.23 6.12 5.21
C GLY A 190 17.89 5.70 5.81
N GLN A 191 17.84 5.55 7.12
CA GLN A 191 16.62 5.25 7.87
C GLN A 191 15.96 6.54 8.36
N GLN A 192 14.65 6.69 8.16
CA GLN A 192 13.90 7.86 8.59
C GLN A 192 12.54 7.45 9.20
N GLN A 193 12.12 8.16 10.24
CA GLN A 193 10.75 8.10 10.71
C GLN A 193 9.94 9.08 9.88
N THR A 194 8.85 8.62 9.28
CA THR A 194 8.00 9.50 8.48
C THR A 194 6.52 9.32 8.79
N VAL A 195 5.73 10.31 8.39
CA VAL A 195 4.28 10.24 8.45
C VAL A 195 3.74 9.70 7.13
N ILE A 196 3.01 8.58 7.17
CA ILE A 196 2.28 8.08 6.00
C ILE A 196 1.00 8.89 5.80
N LYS A 197 0.82 9.38 4.57
CA LYS A 197 -0.42 9.92 4.05
C LYS A 197 -1.01 8.92 3.04
N GLY A 198 -2.33 8.83 2.99
CA GLY A 198 -3.00 8.08 1.93
C GLY A 198 -2.73 8.74 0.57
N LEU A 199 -2.62 7.92 -0.48
CA LEU A 199 -2.50 8.44 -1.84
C LEU A 199 -3.80 9.18 -2.22
N PRO A 200 -3.72 10.41 -2.77
CA PRO A 200 -4.92 11.13 -3.20
C PRO A 200 -5.67 10.38 -4.31
N GLU A 201 -6.99 10.53 -4.36
CA GLU A 201 -7.84 9.84 -5.34
C GLU A 201 -7.48 10.18 -6.80
N SER A 202 -6.92 11.37 -7.04
CA SER A 202 -6.42 11.84 -8.34
C SER A 202 -5.29 10.96 -8.91
N VAL A 203 -4.52 10.32 -8.04
CA VAL A 203 -3.38 9.46 -8.41
C VAL A 203 -3.85 8.07 -8.90
N GLY A 204 -5.11 7.72 -8.63
CA GLY A 204 -5.68 6.42 -8.96
C GLY A 204 -5.10 5.28 -8.12
N LYS A 205 -5.38 4.03 -8.52
CA LYS A 205 -4.77 2.86 -7.87
C LYS A 205 -3.34 2.70 -8.35
N VAL A 206 -2.40 3.18 -7.55
CA VAL A 206 -0.97 2.91 -7.78
C VAL A 206 -0.65 1.57 -7.16
N ASN A 207 -0.40 0.61 -8.04
CA ASN A 207 -0.02 -0.74 -7.66
C ASN A 207 1.41 -0.73 -7.11
N GLY A 208 1.64 -1.40 -5.98
CA GLY A 208 2.97 -1.53 -5.36
C GLY A 208 3.30 -0.50 -4.26
N PHE A 209 2.36 0.39 -3.90
CA PHE A 209 2.56 1.38 -2.83
C PHE A 209 1.40 1.41 -1.84
N SER A 210 1.72 1.63 -0.57
CA SER A 210 0.77 1.71 0.54
C SER A 210 0.39 3.15 0.92
N GLY A 211 1.17 4.13 0.47
CA GLY A 211 0.97 5.54 0.77
C GLY A 211 2.08 6.42 0.21
N CYS A 212 2.06 7.69 0.61
CA CYS A 212 3.12 8.65 0.34
C CYS A 212 3.54 9.40 1.61
N THR A 213 4.64 10.13 1.51
CA THR A 213 5.13 10.99 2.58
C THR A 213 5.87 12.19 2.01
N ILE A 214 6.16 13.17 2.87
CA ILE A 214 6.98 14.33 2.56
C ILE A 214 8.30 14.16 3.31
N LEU A 215 9.41 14.17 2.60
CA LEU A 215 10.77 14.08 3.14
C LEU A 215 11.18 15.42 3.78
N GLY A 216 12.28 15.41 4.55
CA GLY A 216 12.76 16.61 5.24
C GLY A 216 13.19 17.77 4.32
N ASP A 217 13.45 17.48 3.05
CA ASP A 217 13.73 18.48 2.00
C ASP A 217 12.48 18.96 1.25
N GLY A 218 11.29 18.55 1.69
CA GLY A 218 10.01 18.92 1.08
C GLY A 218 9.60 18.05 -0.11
N THR A 219 10.46 17.13 -0.56
CA THR A 219 10.13 16.25 -1.70
C THR A 219 9.17 15.13 -1.28
N VAL A 220 8.31 14.69 -2.21
CA VAL A 220 7.38 13.59 -1.96
C VAL A 220 8.06 12.25 -2.22
N SER A 221 7.81 11.26 -1.36
CA SER A 221 8.29 9.89 -1.53
C SER A 221 7.15 8.88 -1.32
N LEU A 222 7.14 7.82 -2.13
CA LEU A 222 6.14 6.74 -2.03
C LEU A 222 6.61 5.64 -1.09
N ILE A 223 5.70 5.13 -0.27
CA ILE A 223 5.96 4.01 0.64
C ILE A 223 5.59 2.70 -0.06
N VAL A 224 6.58 1.84 -0.25
CA VAL A 224 6.46 0.57 -0.97
C VAL A 224 5.58 -0.41 -0.19
N ASP A 225 4.58 -0.97 -0.86
CA ASP A 225 3.84 -2.13 -0.36
C ASP A 225 4.60 -3.40 -0.73
N VAL A 226 5.36 -3.88 0.24
CA VAL A 226 6.29 -5.00 0.08
C VAL A 226 5.57 -6.30 -0.34
N GLY A 227 4.39 -6.57 0.22
CA GLY A 227 3.61 -7.75 -0.13
C GLY A 227 3.09 -7.68 -1.56
N VAL A 228 2.55 -6.53 -1.97
CA VAL A 228 2.05 -6.31 -3.34
C VAL A 228 3.17 -6.39 -4.37
N VAL A 229 4.31 -5.74 -4.12
CA VAL A 229 5.48 -5.78 -5.01
C VAL A 229 6.01 -7.21 -5.16
N SER A 230 6.07 -7.99 -4.08
CA SER A 230 6.52 -9.39 -4.15
C SER A 230 5.61 -10.26 -5.05
N GLN A 231 4.30 -10.00 -5.05
CA GLN A 231 3.33 -10.71 -5.88
C GLN A 231 3.40 -10.30 -7.36
N MET A 232 3.66 -9.02 -7.62
CA MET A 232 3.84 -8.49 -8.98
C MET A 232 5.06 -9.09 -9.66
N ALA A 233 6.16 -9.24 -8.93
CA ALA A 233 7.36 -9.91 -9.44
C ALA A 233 7.13 -11.40 -9.77
N GLY A 234 6.17 -12.05 -9.09
CA GLY A 234 5.71 -13.40 -9.43
C GLY A 234 4.84 -13.48 -10.69
N SER A 235 4.34 -12.33 -11.17
CA SER A 235 3.24 -12.21 -12.15
C SER A 235 3.57 -11.16 -13.23
N TYR A 236 4.68 -11.28 -13.96
CA TYR A 236 5.01 -10.30 -15.01
C TYR A 236 4.03 -10.38 -16.21
N ALA A 237 3.04 -9.48 -16.18
CA ALA A 237 2.39 -8.86 -17.34
C ALA A 237 1.94 -7.43 -16.96
N ALA A 238 2.75 -6.44 -17.37
CA ALA A 238 2.56 -4.98 -17.53
C ALA A 238 1.52 -4.16 -16.71
N ASP A 239 2.07 -3.24 -15.88
CA ASP A 239 1.76 -1.81 -15.58
C ASP A 239 0.36 -1.29 -15.16
N PRO A 240 0.26 -0.43 -14.10
CA PRO A 240 0.56 1.00 -14.23
C PRO A 240 1.22 1.67 -12.98
N VAL A 241 2.50 2.04 -13.05
CA VAL A 241 3.21 2.84 -12.00
C VAL A 241 3.52 4.30 -12.42
N ASN A 242 3.53 4.59 -13.73
CA ASN A 242 3.98 5.88 -14.27
C ASN A 242 3.17 7.14 -13.86
N LYS A 243 1.95 7.02 -13.31
CA LYS A 243 1.14 8.20 -12.93
C LYS A 243 1.44 8.77 -11.55
N ALA A 244 1.88 7.94 -10.59
CA ALA A 244 2.18 8.39 -9.23
C ALA A 244 3.47 9.19 -9.16
N ALA A 245 4.42 8.79 -10.00
CA ALA A 245 5.68 9.48 -10.26
C ALA A 245 5.47 10.92 -10.74
N ALA A 246 4.71 11.08 -11.82
CA ALA A 246 4.50 12.38 -12.47
C ALA A 246 3.71 13.37 -11.59
N TRP A 247 2.77 12.87 -10.77
CA TRP A 247 2.03 13.70 -9.83
C TRP A 247 2.92 14.24 -8.68
N CYS A 248 3.88 13.46 -8.19
CA CYS A 248 4.84 13.93 -7.17
C CYS A 248 5.72 15.08 -7.70
N ASP A 249 6.00 15.09 -9.00
CA ASP A 249 6.77 16.16 -9.64
C ASP A 249 5.91 17.43 -9.85
N GLU A 250 4.60 17.30 -10.11
CA GLU A 250 3.66 18.44 -10.21
C GLU A 250 3.33 19.09 -8.85
N GLU A 251 3.18 18.30 -7.76
CA GLU A 251 2.89 18.84 -6.42
C GLU A 251 4.08 19.65 -5.85
N GLN A 252 5.32 19.35 -6.28
CA GLN A 252 6.49 20.18 -5.97
C GLN A 252 6.38 21.58 -6.59
N ALA A 253 5.80 21.72 -7.78
CA ALA A 253 5.63 23.02 -8.44
C ALA A 253 4.57 23.88 -7.74
N GLU A 254 3.43 23.30 -7.34
CA GLU A 254 2.36 24.02 -6.64
C GLU A 254 2.76 24.42 -5.20
N THR A 255 3.53 23.57 -4.50
CA THR A 255 3.99 23.87 -3.14
C THR A 255 5.06 24.98 -3.10
N VAL A 256 5.84 25.17 -4.17
CA VAL A 256 6.84 26.25 -4.27
C VAL A 256 6.17 27.62 -4.49
N GLU A 257 5.03 27.65 -5.18
CA GLU A 257 4.26 28.88 -5.45
C GLU A 257 3.49 29.37 -4.20
N GLU A 258 3.04 28.46 -3.32
CA GLU A 258 2.33 28.81 -2.08
C GLU A 258 3.26 29.35 -0.97
N TYR A 259 4.56 29.01 -0.99
CA TYR A 259 5.51 29.35 0.10
C TYR A 259 6.67 30.29 -0.27
N GLY A 260 6.74 30.78 -1.52
CA GLY A 260 7.58 31.92 -1.89
C GLY A 260 9.09 31.75 -1.65
N LEU A 261 9.64 30.57 -1.93
CA LEU A 261 11.09 30.31 -1.85
C LEU A 261 11.79 30.66 -3.18
N PRO A 262 13.04 31.15 -3.16
CA PRO A 262 13.70 31.72 -4.34
C PRO A 262 13.89 30.66 -5.44
N VAL A 263 13.32 30.97 -6.60
CA VAL A 263 13.31 30.18 -7.82
C VAL A 263 14.68 30.26 -8.50
N GLY A 264 15.17 29.12 -8.98
CA GLY A 264 16.37 29.11 -9.81
C GLY A 264 16.68 27.75 -10.41
N PHE A 265 15.76 27.18 -11.18
CA PHE A 265 16.10 26.16 -12.18
C PHE A 265 15.02 26.14 -13.27
N ASP A 266 15.38 26.63 -14.46
CA ASP A 266 14.54 26.58 -15.66
C ASP A 266 14.91 25.34 -16.49
N SER A 267 13.87 24.67 -16.98
CA SER A 267 13.88 23.47 -17.79
C SER A 267 14.18 23.81 -19.25
N GLY A 268 15.45 23.78 -19.64
CA GLY A 268 15.84 23.94 -21.03
C GLY A 268 17.21 23.32 -21.30
N ASN A 269 17.27 22.42 -22.28
CA ASN A 269 18.49 21.76 -22.76
C ASN A 269 19.73 22.67 -22.77
N VAL A 270 20.74 22.33 -21.97
CA VAL A 270 22.11 22.82 -22.19
C VAL A 270 23.11 21.69 -21.91
N SER A 271 23.99 21.46 -22.88
CA SER A 271 25.15 20.58 -22.79
C SER A 271 26.13 21.03 -21.70
N PHE A 272 26.75 20.07 -21.04
CA PHE A 272 27.88 20.27 -20.12
C PHE A 272 29.09 20.87 -20.86
N GLU A 273 29.13 22.19 -21.06
CA GLU A 273 30.37 22.92 -21.38
C GLU A 273 30.37 24.41 -21.00
N ASP A 274 29.26 25.01 -20.53
CA ASP A 274 29.23 26.41 -20.11
C ASP A 274 28.90 26.56 -18.62
N LEU A 275 29.93 26.76 -17.78
CA LEU A 275 29.98 27.68 -16.62
C LEU A 275 31.11 27.29 -15.63
N GLU A 276 32.35 27.57 -16.05
CA GLU A 276 33.41 27.99 -15.12
C GLU A 276 33.28 29.51 -14.85
N MET A 277 33.68 29.90 -13.63
CA MET A 277 33.93 31.26 -13.13
C MET A 277 32.74 32.16 -12.73
N HIS A 278 32.51 32.36 -11.43
CA HIS A 278 33.10 33.48 -10.68
C HIS A 278 32.65 33.47 -9.21
N VAL A 279 33.65 33.69 -8.35
CA VAL A 279 33.59 33.95 -6.92
C VAL A 279 32.99 35.33 -6.66
N GLY A 280 32.22 35.44 -5.57
CA GLY A 280 31.79 36.69 -4.93
C GLY A 280 31.06 36.41 -3.64
#